data_AF-A0A5A5TIQ4-F1
#
_entry.id   AF-A0A5A5TIQ4-F1
#
_cell.length_a   1.000
_cell.length_b   1.000
_cell.length_c   1.000
_cell.angle_alpha   90.00
_cell.angle_beta   90.00
_cell.angle_gamma   90.00
#
_symmetry.space_group_name_H-M   'P 1'
#
loop_
_entity.id
_entity.type
_entity.pdbx_description
1 polymer ?
#
loop_
_entity_poly.entity_id
_entity_poly.type
_entity_poly.pdbx_seq_one_letter_code
_entity_poly.pdbx_strand_id
1 'polypeptide(L)' 'MNLPAPKHSLCSHDHGLGVLLVDIKTEMIPRKDRRGNWQYYCLKGHHVFGIPSGEVIVSTEVAKAKEERVTSMV' A
#
# COMPACT_ATOMS: atom_id res chain seq x y z
N MET A 1 8.77 -18.90 4.84
CA MET A 1 8.05 -18.03 5.80
C MET A 1 7.03 -17.23 5.00
N ASN A 2 5.73 -17.27 5.34
CA ASN A 2 4.73 -16.40 4.70
C ASN A 2 4.91 -14.99 5.27
N LEU A 3 5.39 -14.04 4.47
CA LEU A 3 5.46 -12.65 4.90
C LEU A 3 4.05 -12.02 4.89
N PRO A 4 3.72 -11.18 5.90
CA PRO A 4 2.45 -10.48 5.93
C PRO A 4 2.37 -9.44 4.80
N ALA A 5 1.16 -9.23 4.27
CA ALA A 5 0.91 -8.22 3.25
C ALA A 5 1.06 -6.79 3.82
N PRO A 6 1.82 -5.89 3.16
CA PRO A 6 1.83 -4.48 3.52
C PRO A 6 0.42 -3.89 3.39
N LYS A 7 -0.02 -3.13 4.39
CA LYS A 7 -1.33 -2.46 4.36
C LYS A 7 -1.47 -1.42 3.26
N HIS A 8 -0.33 -0.84 2.86
CA HIS A 8 -0.27 0.22 1.85
C HIS A 8 0.80 -0.12 0.81
N SER A 9 0.60 0.38 -0.41
CA SER A 9 1.60 0.34 -1.46
C SER A 9 1.39 1.46 -2.46
N LEU A 10 2.41 1.81 -3.24
CA LEU A 10 2.29 2.80 -4.30
C LEU A 10 1.75 2.14 -5.57
N CYS A 11 0.74 2.78 -6.15
CA CYS A 11 0.22 2.41 -7.46
C CYS A 11 1.24 2.78 -8.54
N SER A 12 1.63 1.81 -9.38
CA SER A 12 2.61 2.01 -10.45
C SER A 12 2.11 2.88 -11.60
N HIS A 13 0.80 3.08 -11.72
CA HIS A 13 0.20 3.82 -12.84
C HIS A 13 0.18 5.32 -12.53
N ASP A 14 -0.38 5.71 -11.39
CA ASP A 14 -0.63 7.12 -11.07
C ASP A 14 0.23 7.66 -9.91
N HIS A 15 1.13 6.83 -9.37
CA HIS A 15 1.94 7.11 -8.18
C HIS A 15 1.09 7.51 -6.96
N GLY A 16 -0.16 7.04 -6.92
CA GLY A 16 -1.09 7.26 -5.81
C GLY A 16 -0.91 6.24 -4.68
N LEU A 17 -1.39 6.59 -3.49
CA LEU A 17 -1.46 5.66 -2.36
C LEU A 17 -2.52 4.59 -2.63
N GLY A 18 -2.11 3.32 -2.55
CA GLY A 18 -2.95 2.15 -2.63
C GLY A 18 -3.17 1.51 -1.26
N VAL A 19 -4.42 1.12 -0.98
CA VAL A 19 -4.81 0.43 0.25
C VAL A 19 -5.09 -1.04 -0.03
N LEU A 20 -4.55 -1.93 0.80
CA LEU A 20 -4.75 -3.37 0.66
C LEU A 20 -6.23 -3.72 0.79
N LEU A 21 -6.75 -4.45 -0.19
CA LEU A 21 -8.10 -5.00 -0.13
C LEU A 21 -8.10 -6.26 0.72
N VAL A 22 -9.05 -6.34 1.65
CA VAL A 22 -9.27 -7.50 2.52
C VAL A 22 -10.67 -8.07 2.29
N ASP A 23 -10.87 -9.31 2.71
CA ASP A 23 -12.18 -9.92 2.78
C ASP A 23 -13.10 -9.15 3.74
N ILE A 24 -14.33 -8.88 3.32
CA ILE A 24 -15.29 -8.06 4.09
C ILE A 24 -15.79 -8.74 5.36
N LYS A 25 -15.80 -10.08 5.42
CA LYS A 25 -16.32 -10.80 6.59
C LYS A 25 -15.31 -10.84 7.72
N THR A 26 -14.04 -10.98 7.36
CA THR A 26 -12.96 -11.22 8.32
C THR A 26 -12.10 -9.99 8.56
N GLU A 27 -12.07 -9.04 7.62
CA GLU A 27 -11.20 -7.85 7.59
C GLU A 27 -9.70 -8.14 7.78
N MET A 28 -9.30 -9.42 7.79
CA MET A 28 -7.95 -9.88 8.11
C MET A 28 -7.31 -10.62 6.94
N ILE A 29 -8.09 -11.16 6.02
CA ILE A 29 -7.58 -11.99 4.92
C ILE A 29 -7.35 -11.09 3.70
N PRO A 30 -6.09 -10.90 3.23
CA PRO A 30 -5.81 -10.14 2.03
C PRO A 30 -6.48 -10.76 0.81
N ARG A 31 -7.16 -9.93 0.04
CA ARG A 31 -7.75 -10.35 -1.23
C ARG A 31 -6.63 -10.58 -2.25
N LYS A 32 -6.68 -11.73 -2.91
CA LYS A 32 -5.75 -12.10 -3.98
C LYS A 32 -6.44 -12.20 -5.33
N ASP A 33 -5.71 -11.94 -6.40
CA ASP A 33 -6.15 -12.21 -7.77
C ASP A 33 -6.01 -13.70 -8.13
N ARG A 34 -6.39 -14.07 -9.37
CA ARG A 34 -6.26 -15.45 -9.87
C ARG A 34 -4.81 -15.95 -9.94
N ARG A 35 -3.83 -15.05 -9.90
CA ARG A 35 -2.39 -15.35 -9.92
C ARG A 35 -1.78 -15.37 -8.52
N GLY A 36 -2.58 -15.10 -7.48
CA GLY A 36 -2.12 -15.05 -6.10
C GLY A 36 -1.51 -13.71 -5.67
N ASN A 37 -1.57 -12.67 -6.51
CA ASN A 37 -1.09 -11.33 -6.18
C ASN A 37 -2.03 -10.64 -5.20
N TRP A 38 -1.50 -9.89 -4.24
CA TRP A 38 -2.28 -9.04 -3.36
C TRP A 38 -2.95 -7.91 -4.14
N GLN A 39 -4.22 -7.67 -3.86
CA GLN A 39 -5.00 -6.62 -4.53
C GLN A 39 -5.03 -5.35 -3.67
N TYR A 40 -4.74 -4.22 -4.28
CA TYR A 40 -4.80 -2.89 -3.67
C TYR A 40 -5.76 -2.00 -4.44
N TYR A 41 -6.39 -1.05 -3.76
CA TYR A 41 -7.20 0.01 -4.39
C TYR A 41 -6.46 1.33 -4.35
N CYS A 42 -6.19 1.91 -5.52
CA CYS A 42 -5.54 3.21 -5.67
C CYS A 42 -6.53 4.35 -5.38
N LEU A 43 -6.23 5.16 -4.37
CA LEU A 43 -7.09 6.29 -3.97
C LEU A 43 -7.06 7.45 -4.96
N LYS A 44 -5.96 7.62 -5.71
CA LYS A 44 -5.81 8.70 -6.70
C LYS A 44 -6.45 8.35 -8.03
N GLY A 45 -6.19 7.15 -8.52
CA GLY A 45 -6.62 6.66 -9.83
C GLY A 45 -7.95 5.92 -9.82
N HIS A 46 -8.55 5.68 -8.65
CA HIS A 46 -9.81 4.96 -8.46
C HIS A 46 -9.88 3.61 -9.19
N HIS A 47 -8.83 2.80 -9.08
CA HIS A 47 -8.75 1.49 -9.72
C HIS A 47 -8.03 0.47 -8.83
N VAL A 48 -8.20 -0.81 -9.16
CA VAL A 48 -7.56 -1.93 -8.46
C VAL A 48 -6.28 -2.35 -9.18
N PHE A 49 -5.23 -2.65 -8.42
CA PHE A 49 -3.96 -3.14 -8.95
C PHE A 49 -3.39 -4.27 -8.09
N GLY A 50 -2.62 -5.17 -8.72
CA GLY A 50 -2.05 -6.36 -8.08
C GLY A 50 -0.56 -6.22 -7.81
N ILE A 51 -0.10 -6.75 -6.67
CA ILE A 51 1.33 -6.84 -6.31
C ILE A 51 1.71 -8.27 -5.94
N PRO A 52 2.85 -8.80 -6.42
CA PRO A 52 3.29 -10.16 -6.10
C PRO A 52 3.37 -10.39 -4.59
N SER A 53 2.74 -11.46 -4.09
CA SER A 53 2.72 -11.79 -2.66
C SER A 53 4.06 -12.34 -2.12
N GLY A 54 5.14 -12.25 -2.90
CA GLY A 54 6.48 -12.71 -2.58
C GLY A 54 7.56 -11.63 -2.72
N GLU A 55 7.23 -10.45 -3.25
CA GLU A 55 8.16 -9.32 -3.27
C GLU A 55 8.07 -8.54 -1.96
N VAL A 56 9.22 -8.35 -1.32
CA VAL A 56 9.38 -7.41 -0.21
C VAL A 56 9.20 -6.02 -0.78
N ILE A 57 7.99 -5.47 -0.67
CA ILE A 57 7.75 -4.08 -1.01
C ILE A 57 8.32 -3.25 0.13
N VAL A 58 9.59 -2.87 0.00
CA VAL A 58 10.20 -1.88 0.89
C VAL A 58 9.41 -0.59 0.69
N SER A 59 8.63 -0.21 1.70
CA SER A 59 8.01 1.11 1.79
C SER A 59 9.08 2.17 2.10
N THR A 60 10.07 2.30 1.22
CA THR A 60 10.80 3.56 1.04
C THR A 60 9.86 4.38 0.16
N GLU A 61 8.98 5.24 0.68
CA GLU A 61 9.33 6.62 1.00
C GLU A 61 8.19 7.36 1.74
N VAL A 62 7.25 6.67 2.40
CA VAL A 62 6.25 7.34 3.25
C VAL A 62 6.82 7.62 4.66
N ALA A 63 7.97 8.28 4.70
CA ALA A 63 8.56 8.89 5.90
C ALA A 63 9.33 10.19 5.58
N LYS A 64 9.04 10.84 4.44
CA LYS A 64 9.47 12.22 4.13
C LYS A 64 8.25 13.12 3.96
N ALA A 65 7.55 13.44 5.06
CA ALA A 65 6.70 14.63 5.20
C ALA A 65 6.00 14.64 6.58
N LYS A 66 6.74 15.08 7.60
CA LYS A 66 6.32 15.62 8.93
C LYS A 66 7.64 15.58 9.72
N GLU A 67 8.49 16.60 9.74
CA GLU A 67 8.25 17.89 10.38
C GLU A 67 9.41 18.86 10.03
N GLU A 68 9.32 19.59 8.93
CA GLU A 68 10.12 20.82 8.70
C GLU A 68 9.15 21.99 8.53
N ARG A 69 8.57 22.44 9.65
CA ARG A 69 8.02 23.81 9.81
C ARG A 69 7.55 24.07 11.25
N VAL A 70 8.48 24.28 12.17
CA VAL A 70 8.31 25.37 13.15
C VAL A 70 9.58 26.21 13.11
N THR A 71 9.39 27.38 12.54
CA THR A 71 10.32 28.44 12.24
C THR A 71 11.04 28.95 13.48
N SER A 72 12.32 29.27 13.29
CA SER A 72 13.08 30.35 13.93
C SER A 72 12.23 31.33 14.78
N MET A 73 12.52 31.37 16.09
CA MET A 73 12.52 32.53 16.98
C MET A 73 12.55 32.02 18.42
N VAL A 74 13.74 31.85 19.02
CA VAL A 74 14.26 32.60 20.19
C VAL A 74 15.78 32.40 20.21
#